data_AF-A0A8J6V6M0-F1
#
_entry.id   AF-A0A8J6V6M0-F1
#
_cell.length_a   1.000
_cell.length_b   1.000
_cell.length_c   1.000
_cell.angle_alpha   90.00
_cell.angle_beta   90.00
_cell.angle_gamma   90.00
#
_symmetry.space_group_name_H-M   'P 1'
#
loop_
_entity.id
_entity.type
_entity.pdbx_description
1 polymer ?
#
loop_
_entity_poly.entity_id
_entity_poly.type
_entity_poly.pdbx_seq_one_letter_code
_entity_poly.pdbx_strand_id
1 'polypeptide(L)'
;MLNRFKPVLLTALLVAVASPTIIPQQVQAQSLDRRYYGQIEQLLERIETRTDSFRNLIDQALDRSRMDGSSREDNINEYIRNFEEATNRLRDRYNRRQVASSDVREVLNRAARIDEFMQRRRLGGDAEREWASLRRDLAQLDRIAPGTTTPGGDRRSYNGQVQQLVNNIERNANRFRNSLDQALDRTRLDGSNREDQINQYAKNFESATNRLRDRYNDRQAATSDVQQVLTSAYQINTFMQRRRLGGQAESDWAMLRRDLNELERVYFNRSGRF
;
A
#
# COMPACT_ATOMS: atom_id res chain seq x y z
N MET A 1 5.20 92.50 -16.09
CA MET A 1 4.53 92.56 -14.77
C MET A 1 4.10 91.14 -14.38
N LEU A 2 4.35 90.77 -13.12
CA LEU A 2 4.14 89.43 -12.54
C LEU A 2 2.67 88.97 -12.54
N ASN A 3 2.43 87.67 -12.77
CA ASN A 3 1.87 86.71 -11.79
C ASN A 3 1.76 85.29 -12.43
N ARG A 4 2.53 84.29 -11.96
CA ARG A 4 2.15 83.21 -11.03
C ARG A 4 0.88 82.44 -11.43
N PHE A 5 0.99 81.12 -11.66
CA PHE A 5 0.39 80.03 -10.86
C PHE A 5 0.84 78.63 -11.40
N LYS A 6 0.92 77.65 -10.49
CA LYS A 6 1.67 76.38 -10.52
C LYS A 6 0.98 75.21 -11.30
N PRO A 7 1.69 74.10 -11.59
CA PRO A 7 1.29 73.08 -12.57
C PRO A 7 0.67 71.81 -11.95
N VAL A 8 -0.10 71.04 -12.73
CA VAL A 8 -0.32 69.59 -12.52
C VAL A 8 -0.51 68.88 -13.89
N LEU A 9 0.48 68.01 -14.18
CA LEU A 9 0.49 66.68 -14.82
C LEU A 9 -0.57 66.26 -15.87
N LEU A 10 -0.10 65.73 -17.00
CA LEU A 10 -0.29 64.32 -17.39
C LEU A 10 0.54 63.94 -18.62
N THR A 11 1.20 62.77 -18.54
CA THR A 11 2.07 62.17 -19.58
C THR A 11 1.48 60.82 -20.00
N ALA A 12 1.44 60.56 -21.31
CA ALA A 12 1.23 59.26 -21.94
C ALA A 12 1.87 59.34 -23.35
N LEU A 13 2.36 58.31 -24.04
CA LEU A 13 2.78 56.92 -23.83
C LEU A 13 3.24 56.49 -25.24
N LEU A 14 4.38 55.81 -25.43
CA LEU A 14 4.50 54.82 -26.52
C LEU A 14 5.68 53.86 -26.29
N VAL A 15 5.36 52.58 -26.41
CA VAL A 15 6.16 51.39 -26.06
C VAL A 15 6.78 50.82 -27.33
N ALA A 16 8.07 50.50 -27.29
CA ALA A 16 8.74 49.65 -28.29
C ALA A 16 8.72 48.19 -27.82
N VAL A 17 8.26 47.29 -28.69
CA VAL A 17 8.09 45.86 -28.44
C VAL A 17 9.41 45.13 -28.68
N ALA A 18 9.96 44.52 -27.64
CA ALA A 18 11.00 43.49 -27.74
C ALA A 18 10.36 42.13 -27.43
N SER A 19 10.33 41.23 -28.41
CA SER A 19 9.76 39.89 -28.26
C SER A 19 10.69 38.99 -27.45
N PRO A 20 10.26 38.38 -26.33
CA PRO A 20 11.02 37.33 -25.68
C PRO A 20 10.83 36.00 -26.42
N THR A 21 11.94 35.33 -26.75
CA THR A 21 11.96 33.92 -27.16
C THR A 21 11.48 33.04 -26.00
N ILE A 22 10.27 32.52 -26.13
CA ILE A 22 9.71 31.53 -25.20
C ILE A 22 10.42 30.20 -25.49
N ILE A 23 11.37 29.80 -24.65
CA ILE A 23 11.87 28.42 -24.64
C ILE A 23 10.72 27.54 -24.09
N PRO A 24 10.22 26.53 -24.81
CA PRO A 24 9.18 25.66 -24.30
C PRO A 24 9.72 24.83 -23.11
N GLN A 25 9.24 25.13 -21.90
CA GLN A 25 9.51 24.41 -20.65
C GLN A 25 9.07 22.93 -20.66
N GLN A 26 8.48 22.44 -21.76
CA GLN A 26 7.88 21.10 -21.86
C GLN A 26 8.90 19.99 -22.19
N VAL A 27 10.08 20.31 -22.73
CA VAL A 27 11.10 19.29 -23.09
C VAL A 27 11.84 18.75 -21.86
N GLN A 28 11.99 19.56 -20.81
CA GLN A 28 12.75 19.17 -19.61
C GLN A 28 11.98 18.21 -18.69
N ALA A 29 10.67 18.39 -18.51
CA ALA A 29 9.86 17.51 -17.66
C ALA A 29 9.80 16.06 -18.17
N GLN A 30 9.64 15.85 -19.49
CA GLN A 30 9.62 14.51 -20.10
C GLN A 30 10.98 13.81 -20.06
N SER A 31 12.07 14.56 -20.17
CA SER A 31 13.44 14.00 -20.10
C SER A 31 13.83 13.56 -18.69
N LEU A 32 13.38 14.29 -17.66
CA LEU A 32 13.59 13.96 -16.25
C LEU A 32 12.80 12.71 -15.85
N ASP A 33 11.55 12.62 -16.32
CA ASP A 33 10.68 11.47 -16.07
C ASP A 33 11.30 10.19 -16.65
N ARG A 34 11.73 10.22 -17.92
CA ARG A 34 12.33 9.06 -18.59
C ARG A 34 13.62 8.57 -17.91
N ARG A 35 14.47 9.51 -17.45
CA ARG A 35 15.71 9.18 -16.74
C ARG A 35 15.43 8.56 -15.37
N TYR A 36 14.42 9.05 -14.68
CA TYR A 36 13.96 8.54 -13.39
C TYR A 36 13.37 7.13 -13.51
N TYR A 37 12.50 6.90 -14.51
CA TYR A 37 11.99 5.57 -14.85
C TYR A 37 13.13 4.59 -15.21
N GLY A 38 14.15 5.02 -15.96
CA GLY A 38 15.31 4.16 -16.23
C GLY A 38 16.07 3.74 -14.97
N GLN A 39 16.21 4.64 -13.99
CA GLN A 39 16.91 4.34 -12.73
C GLN A 39 16.13 3.38 -11.83
N ILE A 40 14.80 3.54 -11.75
CA ILE A 40 13.95 2.62 -10.97
C ILE A 40 13.94 1.24 -11.62
N GLU A 41 13.87 1.15 -12.95
CA GLU A 41 13.94 -0.11 -13.67
C GLU A 41 15.20 -0.91 -13.33
N GLN A 42 16.37 -0.28 -13.46
CA GLN A 42 17.66 -0.90 -13.13
C GLN A 42 17.77 -1.28 -11.65
N LEU A 43 17.14 -0.51 -10.76
CA LEU A 43 17.09 -0.83 -9.34
C LEU A 43 16.22 -2.07 -9.09
N LEU A 44 15.03 -2.15 -9.70
CA LEU A 44 14.12 -3.27 -9.53
C LEU A 44 14.70 -4.56 -10.10
N GLU A 45 15.32 -4.50 -11.28
CA GLU A 45 16.03 -5.64 -11.89
C GLU A 45 17.17 -6.15 -11.01
N ARG A 46 17.93 -5.22 -10.40
CA ARG A 46 18.99 -5.59 -9.46
C ARG A 46 18.42 -6.21 -8.19
N ILE A 47 17.33 -5.67 -7.64
CA ILE A 47 16.66 -6.22 -6.45
C ILE A 47 16.18 -7.64 -6.74
N GLU A 48 15.50 -7.86 -7.88
CA GLU A 48 15.02 -9.18 -8.31
C GLU A 48 16.18 -10.18 -8.44
N THR A 49 17.19 -9.86 -9.25
CA THR A 49 18.37 -10.73 -9.46
C THR A 49 19.08 -11.08 -8.15
N ARG A 50 19.26 -10.09 -7.28
CA ARG A 50 19.90 -10.30 -5.96
C ARG A 50 19.02 -11.09 -5.01
N THR A 51 17.69 -10.99 -5.13
CA THR A 51 16.75 -11.75 -4.31
C THR A 51 16.83 -13.24 -4.66
N ASP A 52 16.88 -13.58 -5.94
CA ASP A 52 17.05 -14.96 -6.41
C ASP A 52 18.42 -15.52 -5.98
N SER A 53 19.49 -14.73 -6.15
CA SER A 53 20.83 -15.12 -5.71
C SER A 53 20.88 -15.32 -4.20
N PHE A 54 20.32 -14.39 -3.43
CA PHE A 54 20.25 -14.48 -1.98
C PHE A 54 19.48 -15.73 -1.53
N ARG A 55 18.32 -16.02 -2.14
CA ARG A 55 17.53 -17.21 -1.85
C ARG A 55 18.34 -18.48 -2.01
N ASN A 56 19.07 -18.63 -3.11
CA ASN A 56 19.89 -19.81 -3.34
C ASN A 56 21.05 -19.91 -2.33
N LEU A 57 21.68 -18.79 -1.99
CA LEU A 57 22.80 -18.75 -1.05
C LEU A 57 22.36 -19.06 0.39
N ILE A 58 21.20 -18.55 0.80
CA ILE A 58 20.71 -18.77 2.17
C ILE A 58 20.14 -20.17 2.34
N ASP A 59 19.49 -20.74 1.33
CA ASP A 59 19.06 -22.15 1.30
C ASP A 59 20.27 -23.07 1.56
N GLN A 60 21.34 -22.92 0.77
CA GLN A 60 22.59 -23.66 0.98
C GLN A 60 23.26 -23.40 2.34
N ALA A 61 23.12 -22.19 2.88
CA ALA A 61 23.67 -21.87 4.20
C ALA A 61 22.86 -22.50 5.34
N LEU A 62 21.53 -22.62 5.16
CA LEU A 62 20.62 -23.25 6.10
C LEU A 62 20.79 -24.77 6.12
N ASP A 63 20.89 -25.41 4.95
CA ASP A 63 21.20 -26.85 4.80
C ASP A 63 22.49 -27.26 5.52
N ARG A 64 23.47 -26.35 5.57
CA ARG A 64 24.77 -26.60 6.23
C ARG A 64 24.78 -26.20 7.71
N SER A 65 23.68 -25.63 8.20
CA SER A 65 23.56 -25.13 9.55
C SER A 65 22.94 -26.17 10.47
N ARG A 66 22.96 -25.89 11.77
CA ARG A 66 22.23 -26.69 12.77
C ARG A 66 20.70 -26.52 12.70
N MET A 67 20.20 -25.71 11.77
CA MET A 67 18.77 -25.45 11.57
C MET A 67 18.17 -26.29 10.44
N ASP A 68 18.99 -27.03 9.70
CA ASP A 68 18.55 -27.99 8.68
C ASP A 68 17.51 -28.96 9.25
N GLY A 69 16.38 -29.11 8.55
CA GLY A 69 15.23 -29.93 8.89
C GLY A 69 14.40 -29.40 10.06
N SER A 70 14.58 -28.14 10.48
CA SER A 70 13.84 -27.57 11.61
C SER A 70 12.72 -26.64 11.16
N SER A 71 11.67 -26.52 11.98
CA SER A 71 10.59 -25.54 11.72
C SER A 71 11.09 -24.10 11.63
N ARG A 72 12.30 -23.79 12.15
CA ARG A 72 12.89 -22.46 12.00
C ARG A 72 13.40 -22.20 10.59
N GLU A 73 13.99 -23.20 9.96
CA GLU A 73 14.38 -23.17 8.56
C GLU A 73 13.15 -23.01 7.66
N ASP A 74 12.10 -23.81 7.91
CA ASP A 74 10.83 -23.68 7.17
C ASP A 74 10.28 -22.24 7.23
N ASN A 75 10.28 -21.64 8.42
CA ASN A 75 9.81 -20.27 8.62
C ASN A 75 10.63 -19.23 7.84
N ILE A 76 11.97 -19.31 7.86
CA ILE A 76 12.80 -18.35 7.12
C ILE A 76 12.69 -18.57 5.61
N ASN A 77 12.63 -19.82 5.15
CA ASN A 77 12.40 -20.17 3.75
C ASN A 77 11.04 -19.64 3.25
N GLU A 78 10.01 -19.73 4.07
CA GLU A 78 8.71 -19.12 3.79
C GLU A 78 8.82 -17.58 3.69
N TYR A 79 9.52 -16.91 4.61
CA TYR A 79 9.71 -15.46 4.56
C TYR A 79 10.45 -15.00 3.29
N ILE A 80 11.46 -15.76 2.86
CA ILE A 80 12.23 -15.46 1.65
C ILE A 80 11.38 -15.64 0.40
N ARG A 81 10.64 -16.76 0.28
CA ARG A 81 9.71 -16.98 -0.84
C ARG A 81 8.67 -15.86 -0.93
N ASN A 82 8.11 -15.50 0.22
CA ASN A 82 7.17 -14.41 0.36
C ASN A 82 7.74 -13.06 -0.11
N PHE A 83 9.00 -12.77 0.22
CA PHE A 83 9.70 -11.56 -0.19
C PHE A 83 9.96 -11.53 -1.71
N GLU A 84 10.44 -12.64 -2.27
CA GLU A 84 10.65 -12.83 -3.71
C GLU A 84 9.36 -12.64 -4.52
N GLU A 85 8.26 -13.24 -4.08
CA GLU A 85 6.97 -13.03 -4.74
C GLU A 85 6.55 -11.55 -4.75
N ALA A 86 6.86 -10.81 -3.68
CA ALA A 86 6.55 -9.40 -3.62
C ALA A 86 7.45 -8.56 -4.53
N THR A 87 8.74 -8.89 -4.65
CA THR A 87 9.65 -8.22 -5.61
C THR A 87 9.22 -8.48 -7.04
N ASN A 88 8.81 -9.71 -7.36
CA ASN A 88 8.33 -10.07 -8.70
C ASN A 88 7.02 -9.33 -9.02
N ARG A 89 6.07 -9.28 -8.08
CA ARG A 89 4.84 -8.48 -8.22
C ARG A 89 5.12 -6.99 -8.40
N LEU A 90 6.09 -6.44 -7.67
CA LEU A 90 6.50 -5.04 -7.80
C LEU A 90 7.07 -4.76 -9.20
N ARG A 91 7.94 -5.64 -9.71
CA ARG A 91 8.49 -5.55 -11.08
C ARG A 91 7.40 -5.63 -12.13
N ASP A 92 6.49 -6.60 -12.03
CA ASP A 92 5.37 -6.76 -12.95
C ASP A 92 4.47 -5.52 -13.01
N ARG A 93 4.11 -4.98 -11.84
CA ARG A 93 3.28 -3.77 -11.76
C ARG A 93 4.02 -2.55 -12.30
N TYR A 94 5.32 -2.45 -12.03
CA TYR A 94 6.15 -1.39 -12.60
C TYR A 94 6.17 -1.44 -14.14
N ASN A 95 6.37 -2.62 -14.72
CA ASN A 95 6.36 -2.82 -16.17
C ASN A 95 5.01 -2.45 -16.80
N ARG A 96 3.90 -2.68 -16.08
CA ARG A 96 2.55 -2.27 -16.47
C ARG A 96 2.24 -0.79 -16.19
N ARG A 97 3.17 -0.03 -15.61
CA ARG A 97 2.98 1.35 -15.12
C ARG A 97 1.85 1.47 -14.09
N GLN A 98 1.67 0.44 -13.29
CA GLN A 98 0.64 0.29 -12.26
C GLN A 98 1.22 0.24 -10.85
N VAL A 99 2.50 0.63 -10.69
CA VAL A 99 3.16 0.62 -9.39
C VAL A 99 2.49 1.61 -8.44
N ALA A 100 2.20 1.16 -7.22
CA ALA A 100 1.70 1.99 -6.14
C ALA A 100 2.73 2.00 -4.99
N SER A 101 2.68 3.03 -4.15
CA SER A 101 3.56 3.14 -2.98
C SER A 101 3.38 1.97 -2.00
N SER A 102 2.26 1.26 -2.08
CA SER A 102 1.96 0.06 -1.32
C SER A 102 2.70 -1.19 -1.79
N ASP A 103 2.94 -1.33 -3.09
CA ASP A 103 3.73 -2.43 -3.63
C ASP A 103 5.16 -2.36 -3.10
N VAL A 104 5.72 -1.15 -3.05
CA VAL A 104 7.04 -0.89 -2.44
C VAL A 104 7.01 -1.18 -0.94
N ARG A 105 5.97 -0.74 -0.23
CA ARG A 105 5.84 -1.02 1.21
C ARG A 105 5.70 -2.51 1.51
N GLU A 106 5.01 -3.28 0.68
CA GLU A 106 4.91 -4.73 0.82
C GLU A 106 6.29 -5.39 0.75
N VAL A 107 7.11 -5.03 -0.24
CA VAL A 107 8.49 -5.51 -0.37
C VAL A 107 9.33 -5.16 0.86
N LEU A 108 9.29 -3.90 1.31
CA LEU A 108 10.06 -3.44 2.47
C LEU A 108 9.64 -4.12 3.79
N ASN A 109 8.34 -4.36 3.97
CA ASN A 109 7.82 -5.05 5.16
C ASN A 109 8.28 -6.51 5.23
N ARG A 110 8.26 -7.22 4.09
CA ARG A 110 8.73 -8.60 4.00
C ARG A 110 10.25 -8.67 4.23
N ALA A 111 11.01 -7.73 3.66
CA ALA A 111 12.45 -7.62 3.90
C ALA A 111 12.82 -7.42 5.37
N ALA A 112 12.02 -6.70 6.15
CA ALA A 112 12.32 -6.43 7.55
C ALA A 112 12.39 -7.71 8.41
N ARG A 113 11.64 -8.77 8.05
CA ARG A 113 11.69 -10.07 8.73
C ARG A 113 12.98 -10.81 8.47
N ILE A 114 13.42 -10.78 7.22
CA ILE A 114 14.69 -11.37 6.81
C ILE A 114 15.83 -10.58 7.47
N ASP A 115 15.75 -9.25 7.55
CA ASP A 115 16.74 -8.43 8.25
C ASP A 115 16.83 -8.80 9.74
N GLU A 116 15.70 -8.95 10.42
CA GLU A 116 15.64 -9.37 11.83
C GLU A 116 16.29 -10.75 12.04
N PHE A 117 16.04 -11.69 11.12
CA PHE A 117 16.66 -13.02 11.15
C PHE A 117 18.18 -12.93 10.93
N MET A 118 18.62 -12.27 9.86
CA MET A 118 20.04 -12.12 9.49
C MET A 118 20.85 -11.36 10.53
N GLN A 119 20.25 -10.38 11.21
CA GLN A 119 20.89 -9.68 12.32
C GLN A 119 21.11 -10.58 13.55
N ARG A 120 20.16 -11.48 13.84
CA ARG A 120 20.21 -12.38 15.00
C ARG A 120 21.00 -13.65 14.75
N ARG A 121 21.18 -14.03 13.49
CA ARG A 121 21.78 -15.28 13.07
C ARG A 121 22.79 -14.97 11.99
N ARG A 122 24.05 -14.98 12.40
CA ARG A 122 25.15 -14.91 11.45
C ARG A 122 25.34 -16.27 10.81
N LEU A 123 24.69 -16.49 9.67
CA LEU A 123 24.87 -17.69 8.86
C LEU A 123 26.23 -17.71 8.14
N GLY A 124 26.96 -16.60 8.17
CA GLY A 124 28.28 -16.41 7.58
C GLY A 124 28.26 -16.42 6.04
N GLY A 125 29.42 -16.10 5.44
CA GLY A 125 29.67 -16.35 4.03
C GLY A 125 28.95 -15.43 3.04
N ASP A 126 28.58 -16.00 1.89
CA ASP A 126 28.03 -15.27 0.74
C ASP A 126 26.59 -14.78 0.96
N ALA A 127 25.77 -15.54 1.70
CA ALA A 127 24.39 -15.16 1.99
C ALA A 127 24.29 -13.83 2.76
N GLU A 128 25.17 -13.60 3.74
CA GLU A 128 25.22 -12.32 4.47
C GLU A 128 25.64 -11.15 3.59
N ARG A 129 26.63 -11.37 2.72
CA ARG A 129 27.10 -10.35 1.77
C ARG A 129 26.02 -9.97 0.77
N GLU A 130 25.29 -10.96 0.28
CA GLU A 130 24.20 -10.74 -0.66
C GLU A 130 23.04 -10.02 0.01
N TRP A 131 22.65 -10.43 1.23
CA TRP A 131 21.66 -9.70 2.02
C TRP A 131 22.06 -8.25 2.28
N ALA A 132 23.31 -8.00 2.65
CA ALA A 132 23.80 -6.64 2.88
C ALA A 132 23.71 -5.77 1.61
N SER A 133 23.92 -6.37 0.43
CA SER A 133 23.78 -5.70 -0.86
C SER A 133 22.31 -5.42 -1.17
N LEU A 134 21.44 -6.41 -1.00
CA LEU A 134 20.01 -6.28 -1.17
C LEU A 134 19.41 -5.21 -0.25
N ARG A 135 19.86 -5.15 1.01
CA ARG A 135 19.43 -4.13 1.98
C ARG A 135 19.77 -2.71 1.52
N ARG A 136 20.92 -2.51 0.86
CA ARG A 136 21.27 -1.19 0.28
C ARG A 136 20.35 -0.83 -0.88
N ASP A 137 20.02 -1.79 -1.73
CA ASP A 137 19.12 -1.58 -2.85
C ASP A 137 17.68 -1.29 -2.38
N LEU A 138 17.20 -2.01 -1.36
CA LEU A 138 15.92 -1.74 -0.71
C LEU A 138 15.88 -0.36 -0.04
N ALA A 139 16.97 0.07 0.59
CA ALA A 139 17.06 1.43 1.14
C ALA A 139 17.08 2.50 0.04
N GLN A 140 17.64 2.21 -1.13
CA GLN A 140 17.53 3.09 -2.29
C GLN A 140 16.08 3.12 -2.81
N LEU A 141 15.42 1.96 -2.92
CA LEU A 141 14.03 1.84 -3.38
C LEU A 141 13.10 2.67 -2.50
N ASP A 142 13.26 2.60 -1.18
CA ASP A 142 12.50 3.39 -0.21
C ASP A 142 12.63 4.91 -0.43
N ARG A 143 13.82 5.38 -0.82
CA ARG A 143 14.07 6.81 -1.06
C ARG A 143 13.52 7.32 -2.38
N ILE A 144 13.53 6.47 -3.43
CA ILE A 144 13.17 6.87 -4.79
C ILE A 144 11.77 6.39 -5.21
N ALA A 145 11.07 5.64 -4.37
CA ALA A 145 9.73 5.21 -4.71
C ALA A 145 8.75 6.42 -4.67
N PRO A 146 7.90 6.59 -5.69
CA PRO A 146 6.88 7.63 -5.66
C PRO A 146 5.90 7.41 -4.49
N GLY A 147 5.76 8.41 -3.63
CA GLY A 147 4.80 8.42 -2.51
C GLY A 147 5.26 7.81 -1.19
N THR A 148 6.57 7.57 -0.98
CA THR A 148 7.14 7.16 0.32
C THR A 148 7.66 8.32 1.17
N THR A 149 7.30 9.57 0.85
CA THR A 149 7.67 10.75 1.64
C THR A 149 6.89 10.80 2.96
N THR A 150 7.23 9.91 3.89
CA THR A 150 7.14 10.19 5.31
C THR A 150 8.54 10.60 5.76
N PRO A 151 8.82 11.92 5.93
CA PRO A 151 10.07 12.38 6.51
C PRO A 151 10.18 11.80 7.93
N GLY A 152 11.12 10.89 8.16
CA GLY A 152 11.55 10.51 9.52
C GLY A 152 10.50 9.88 10.44
N GLY A 153 9.43 9.28 9.91
CA GLY A 153 8.42 8.60 10.72
C GLY A 153 8.85 7.17 11.07
N ASP A 154 8.90 6.86 12.36
CA ASP A 154 9.21 5.52 12.88
C ASP A 154 8.33 4.46 12.21
N ARG A 155 8.92 3.57 11.38
CA ARG A 155 8.23 2.44 10.74
C ARG A 155 7.40 1.62 11.74
N ARG A 156 7.82 1.58 13.01
CA ARG A 156 7.10 0.96 14.13
C ARG A 156 5.78 1.66 14.44
N SER A 157 5.75 2.99 14.39
CA SER A 157 4.54 3.78 14.62
C SER A 157 3.52 3.59 13.50
N TYR A 158 3.97 3.60 12.24
CA TYR A 158 3.12 3.36 11.08
C TYR A 158 2.55 1.93 11.05
N ASN A 159 3.39 0.91 11.30
CA ASN A 159 2.91 -0.47 11.39
C ASN A 159 1.93 -0.65 12.54
N GLY A 160 2.12 0.05 13.66
CA GLY A 160 1.15 0.08 14.76
C GLY A 160 -0.20 0.68 14.34
N GLN A 161 -0.19 1.77 13.57
CA GLN A 161 -1.42 2.41 13.07
C GLN A 161 -2.18 1.50 12.11
N VAL A 162 -1.49 0.84 11.18
CA VAL A 162 -2.13 -0.09 10.24
C VAL A 162 -2.62 -1.35 10.96
N GLN A 163 -1.88 -1.87 11.94
CA GLN A 163 -2.35 -2.96 12.78
C GLN A 163 -3.64 -2.61 13.52
N GLN A 164 -3.69 -1.42 14.11
CA GLN A 164 -4.88 -0.94 14.80
C GLN A 164 -6.06 -0.79 13.83
N LEU A 165 -5.82 -0.27 12.62
CA LEU A 165 -6.84 -0.17 11.58
C LEU A 165 -7.39 -1.56 11.20
N VAL A 166 -6.53 -2.54 10.93
CA VAL A 166 -6.94 -3.91 10.57
C VAL A 166 -7.74 -4.57 11.72
N ASN A 167 -7.30 -4.39 12.96
CA ASN A 167 -8.00 -4.87 14.15
C ASN A 167 -9.36 -4.17 14.36
N ASN A 168 -9.48 -2.89 14.00
CA ASN A 168 -10.75 -2.19 14.05
C ASN A 168 -11.71 -2.73 12.98
N ILE A 169 -11.22 -2.93 11.75
CA ILE A 169 -12.01 -3.46 10.64
C ILE A 169 -12.57 -4.84 10.99
N GLU A 170 -11.76 -5.76 11.51
CA GLU A 170 -12.24 -7.11 11.87
C GLU A 170 -13.30 -7.06 12.97
N ARG A 171 -13.04 -6.34 14.07
CA ARG A 171 -14.02 -6.20 15.16
C ARG A 171 -15.31 -5.53 14.70
N ASN A 172 -15.21 -4.50 13.87
CA ASN A 172 -16.36 -3.79 13.32
C ASN A 172 -17.11 -4.64 12.29
N ALA A 173 -16.43 -5.54 11.55
CA ALA A 173 -17.05 -6.48 10.63
C ALA A 173 -17.94 -7.49 11.36
N ASN A 174 -17.44 -8.06 12.46
CA ASN A 174 -18.22 -8.97 13.31
C ASN A 174 -19.46 -8.27 13.89
N ARG A 175 -19.29 -7.04 14.40
CA ARG A 175 -20.42 -6.25 14.93
C ARG A 175 -21.44 -5.95 13.84
N PHE A 176 -20.97 -5.47 12.69
CA PHE A 176 -21.84 -5.16 11.55
C PHE A 176 -22.64 -6.38 11.11
N ARG A 177 -21.99 -7.55 10.96
CA ARG A 177 -22.69 -8.78 10.60
C ARG A 177 -23.86 -9.06 11.55
N ASN A 178 -23.62 -9.01 12.86
CA ASN A 178 -24.67 -9.27 13.84
C ASN A 178 -25.79 -8.24 13.76
N SER A 179 -25.45 -6.96 13.59
CA SER A 179 -26.45 -5.89 13.44
C SER A 179 -27.24 -5.99 12.13
N LEU A 180 -26.62 -6.47 11.07
CA LEU A 180 -27.22 -6.67 9.76
C LEU A 180 -28.25 -7.80 9.80
N ASP A 181 -27.87 -8.94 10.38
CA ASP A 181 -28.74 -10.10 10.60
C ASP A 181 -30.02 -9.68 11.34
N GLN A 182 -29.86 -9.04 12.50
CA GLN A 182 -30.98 -8.52 13.30
C GLN A 182 -31.83 -7.46 12.57
N ALA A 183 -31.24 -6.68 11.67
CA ALA A 183 -31.97 -5.70 10.90
C ALA A 183 -32.78 -6.35 9.77
N LEU A 184 -32.27 -7.42 9.17
CA LEU A 184 -32.94 -8.16 8.11
C LEU A 184 -34.16 -8.93 8.64
N ASP A 185 -34.04 -9.56 9.81
CA ASP A 185 -35.16 -10.21 10.54
C ASP A 185 -36.36 -9.28 10.76
N ARG A 186 -36.11 -7.97 10.85
CA ARG A 186 -37.15 -6.95 11.08
C ARG A 186 -37.73 -6.37 9.80
N THR A 187 -37.24 -6.83 8.64
CA THR A 187 -37.68 -6.35 7.34
C THR A 187 -38.55 -7.38 6.64
N ARG A 188 -39.18 -6.99 5.54
CA ARG A 188 -39.90 -7.92 4.66
C ARG A 188 -38.98 -8.88 3.88
N LEU A 189 -37.66 -8.84 4.13
CA LEU A 189 -36.70 -9.76 3.52
C LEU A 189 -36.49 -11.01 4.36
N ASP A 190 -36.98 -11.04 5.61
CA ASP A 190 -36.93 -12.22 6.48
C ASP A 190 -37.47 -13.47 5.76
N GLY A 191 -36.67 -14.53 5.75
CA GLY A 191 -36.94 -15.81 5.09
C GLY A 191 -36.85 -15.77 3.56
N SER A 192 -36.26 -14.74 2.96
CA SER A 192 -36.14 -14.63 1.50
C SER A 192 -34.74 -15.00 0.98
N ASN A 193 -34.68 -15.51 -0.25
CA ASN A 193 -33.40 -15.76 -0.95
C ASN A 193 -32.47 -14.52 -0.99
N ARG A 194 -33.05 -13.33 -0.92
CA ARG A 194 -32.29 -12.08 -0.95
C ARG A 194 -31.61 -11.78 0.39
N GLU A 195 -32.25 -12.14 1.50
CA GLU A 195 -31.64 -12.12 2.83
C GLU A 195 -30.49 -13.12 2.89
N ASP A 196 -30.70 -14.37 2.46
CA ASP A 196 -29.65 -15.38 2.41
C ASP A 196 -28.43 -14.90 1.62
N GLN A 197 -28.66 -14.26 0.48
CA GLN A 197 -27.61 -13.73 -0.37
C GLN A 197 -26.80 -12.62 0.32
N ILE A 198 -27.44 -11.65 0.98
CA ILE A 198 -26.72 -10.57 1.67
C ILE A 198 -26.02 -11.10 2.93
N ASN A 199 -26.61 -12.05 3.64
CA ASN A 199 -25.99 -12.74 4.77
C ASN A 199 -24.75 -13.52 4.32
N GLN A 200 -24.78 -14.16 3.15
CA GLN A 200 -23.60 -14.81 2.58
C GLN A 200 -22.51 -13.80 2.21
N TYR A 201 -22.86 -12.64 1.66
CA TYR A 201 -21.87 -11.57 1.40
C TYR A 201 -21.23 -11.06 2.68
N ALA A 202 -22.01 -10.85 3.74
CA ALA A 202 -21.50 -10.46 5.05
C ALA A 202 -20.55 -11.51 5.65
N LYS A 203 -20.89 -12.80 5.58
CA LYS A 203 -20.03 -13.92 6.01
C LYS A 203 -18.72 -13.98 5.23
N ASN A 204 -18.77 -13.78 3.91
CA ASN A 204 -17.58 -13.78 3.06
C ASN A 204 -16.66 -12.59 3.37
N PHE A 205 -17.25 -11.41 3.62
CA PHE A 205 -16.53 -10.22 4.02
C PHE A 205 -15.84 -10.41 5.38
N GLU A 206 -16.57 -10.89 6.39
CA GLU A 206 -16.02 -11.23 7.71
C GLU A 206 -14.85 -12.23 7.61
N SER A 207 -15.02 -13.28 6.80
CA SER A 207 -13.97 -14.27 6.58
C SER A 207 -12.72 -13.66 5.93
N ALA A 208 -12.90 -12.73 4.99
CA ALA A 208 -11.80 -12.00 4.37
C ALA A 208 -11.10 -11.08 5.38
N THR A 209 -11.83 -10.39 6.26
CA THR A 209 -11.25 -9.52 7.29
C THR A 209 -10.50 -10.32 8.35
N ASN A 210 -11.02 -11.49 8.75
CA ASN A 210 -10.34 -12.41 9.65
C ASN A 210 -9.01 -12.89 9.04
N ARG A 211 -9.04 -13.34 7.79
CA ARG A 211 -7.82 -13.73 7.06
C ARG A 211 -6.82 -12.59 6.96
N LEU A 212 -7.28 -11.38 6.63
CA LEU A 212 -6.39 -10.21 6.56
C LEU A 212 -5.75 -9.93 7.91
N ARG A 213 -6.52 -9.95 9.01
CA ARG A 213 -6.01 -9.75 10.37
C ARG A 213 -4.97 -10.80 10.73
N ASP A 214 -5.28 -12.07 10.50
CA ASP A 214 -4.40 -13.19 10.86
C ASP A 214 -3.10 -13.09 10.07
N ARG A 215 -3.18 -12.95 8.73
CA ARG A 215 -2.01 -12.73 7.89
C ARG A 215 -1.26 -11.46 8.27
N TYR A 216 -1.92 -10.40 8.70
CA TYR A 216 -1.25 -9.17 9.12
C TYR A 216 -0.50 -9.37 10.44
N ASN A 217 -1.09 -10.07 11.40
CA ASN A 217 -0.44 -10.44 12.66
C ASN A 217 0.78 -11.34 12.42
N ASP A 218 0.64 -12.28 11.49
CA ASP A 218 1.74 -13.14 11.02
C ASP A 218 2.75 -12.38 10.16
N ARG A 219 2.41 -11.14 9.78
CA ARG A 219 3.16 -10.26 8.86
C ARG A 219 3.37 -10.87 7.47
N GLN A 220 2.43 -11.72 7.06
CA GLN A 220 2.29 -12.33 5.75
C GLN A 220 1.27 -11.61 4.85
N ALA A 221 0.53 -10.64 5.40
CA ALA A 221 -0.51 -9.91 4.67
C ALA A 221 0.05 -9.29 3.38
N ALA A 222 -0.56 -9.67 2.27
CA ALA A 222 -0.27 -9.16 0.95
C ALA A 222 -1.28 -8.08 0.55
N THR A 223 -0.92 -7.27 -0.43
CA THR A 223 -1.85 -6.34 -1.06
C THR A 223 -3.10 -7.06 -1.61
N SER A 224 -2.97 -8.31 -2.02
CA SER A 224 -4.09 -9.15 -2.48
C SER A 224 -5.10 -9.48 -1.38
N ASP A 225 -4.68 -9.62 -0.12
CA ASP A 225 -5.59 -9.83 1.01
C ASP A 225 -6.48 -8.59 1.24
N VAL A 226 -5.88 -7.40 1.12
CA VAL A 226 -6.62 -6.14 1.17
C VAL A 226 -7.58 -6.02 -0.02
N GLN A 227 -7.15 -6.40 -1.23
CA GLN A 227 -8.04 -6.42 -2.40
C GLN A 227 -9.24 -7.36 -2.20
N GLN A 228 -9.04 -8.53 -1.58
CA GLN A 228 -10.12 -9.46 -1.25
C GLN A 228 -11.13 -8.82 -0.29
N VAL A 229 -10.66 -8.17 0.78
CA VAL A 229 -11.53 -7.46 1.74
C VAL A 229 -12.37 -6.38 1.04
N LEU A 230 -11.73 -5.50 0.25
CA LEU A 230 -12.43 -4.44 -0.46
C LEU A 230 -13.42 -5.00 -1.50
N THR A 231 -13.06 -6.08 -2.20
CA THR A 231 -13.94 -6.72 -3.18
C THR A 231 -15.19 -7.30 -2.53
N SER A 232 -15.04 -8.01 -1.41
CA SER A 232 -16.17 -8.56 -0.64
C SER A 232 -17.07 -7.45 -0.09
N ALA A 233 -16.51 -6.30 0.27
CA ALA A 233 -17.26 -5.15 0.79
C ALA A 233 -18.15 -4.48 -0.26
N TYR A 234 -17.85 -4.61 -1.56
CA TYR A 234 -18.56 -3.91 -2.64
C TYR A 234 -20.03 -4.29 -2.78
N GLN A 235 -20.33 -5.59 -2.67
CA GLN A 235 -21.71 -6.07 -2.76
C GLN A 235 -22.55 -5.58 -1.56
N ILE A 236 -21.92 -5.56 -0.38
CA ILE A 236 -22.54 -5.03 0.85
C ILE A 236 -22.78 -3.52 0.71
N ASN A 237 -21.80 -2.76 0.24
CA ASN A 237 -21.94 -1.32 0.04
C ASN A 237 -23.11 -0.99 -0.89
N THR A 238 -23.18 -1.70 -2.02
CA THR A 238 -24.26 -1.53 -3.00
C THR A 238 -25.63 -1.83 -2.38
N PHE A 239 -25.71 -2.86 -1.54
CA PHE A 239 -26.94 -3.20 -0.82
C PHE A 239 -27.33 -2.10 0.17
N MET A 240 -26.42 -1.68 1.05
CA MET A 240 -26.65 -0.68 2.10
C MET A 240 -26.96 0.71 1.53
N GLN A 241 -26.39 1.08 0.40
CA GLN A 241 -26.72 2.34 -0.29
C GLN A 241 -28.13 2.34 -0.87
N ARG A 242 -28.58 1.19 -1.39
CA ARG A 242 -29.91 1.05 -2.02
C ARG A 242 -31.02 0.81 -1.01
N ARG A 243 -30.69 0.17 0.11
CA ARG A 243 -31.65 -0.20 1.15
C ARG A 243 -31.22 0.40 2.46
N ARG A 244 -31.98 1.40 2.88
CA ARG A 244 -31.87 1.93 4.22
C ARG A 244 -32.53 0.97 5.20
N LEU A 245 -31.72 0.16 5.88
CA LEU A 245 -32.18 -0.75 6.93
C LEU A 245 -32.52 0.01 8.23
N GLY A 246 -32.05 1.25 8.36
CA GLY A 246 -32.13 2.06 9.57
C GLY A 246 -31.31 1.50 10.73
N GLY A 247 -31.16 2.31 11.78
CA GLY A 247 -30.66 1.85 13.07
C GLY A 247 -29.18 1.43 13.11
N GLN A 248 -28.92 0.37 13.87
CA GLN A 248 -27.56 -0.04 14.24
C GLN A 248 -26.75 -0.53 13.03
N ALA A 249 -27.36 -1.28 12.10
CA ALA A 249 -26.69 -1.82 10.92
C ALA A 249 -26.13 -0.75 9.99
N GLU A 250 -26.87 0.35 9.79
CA GLU A 250 -26.38 1.49 9.01
C GLU A 250 -25.22 2.20 9.68
N SER A 251 -25.28 2.35 11.01
CA SER A 251 -24.24 3.00 11.79
C SER A 251 -22.94 2.19 11.78
N ASP A 252 -23.05 0.87 11.97
CA ASP A 252 -21.93 -0.05 11.94
C ASP A 252 -21.32 -0.14 10.52
N TRP A 253 -22.14 -0.15 9.47
CA TRP A 253 -21.65 -0.07 8.10
C TRP A 253 -20.92 1.25 7.82
N ALA A 254 -21.45 2.38 8.28
CA ALA A 254 -20.83 3.69 8.07
C ALA A 254 -19.47 3.80 8.78
N MET A 255 -19.30 3.15 9.94
CA MET A 255 -18.01 3.00 10.62
C MET A 255 -17.05 2.16 9.78
N LEU A 256 -17.45 0.96 9.37
CA LEU A 256 -16.64 0.09 8.52
C LEU A 256 -16.19 0.78 7.23
N ARG A 257 -17.10 1.49 6.57
CA ARG A 257 -16.80 2.17 5.32
C ARG A 257 -15.70 3.20 5.45
N ARG A 258 -15.64 3.92 6.58
CA ARG A 258 -14.55 4.86 6.87
C ARG A 258 -13.22 4.12 7.04
N ASP A 259 -13.21 3.04 7.80
CA ASP A 259 -12.01 2.23 8.02
C ASP A 259 -11.53 1.57 6.71
N LEU A 260 -12.44 1.10 5.85
CA LEU A 260 -12.14 0.54 4.54
C LEU A 260 -11.59 1.57 3.57
N ASN A 261 -12.12 2.80 3.57
CA ASN A 261 -11.60 3.90 2.77
C ASN A 261 -10.19 4.30 3.23
N GLU A 262 -9.93 4.27 4.54
CA GLU A 262 -8.59 4.49 5.09
C GLU A 262 -7.65 3.34 4.71
N LEU A 263 -8.10 2.09 4.77
CA LEU A 263 -7.33 0.93 4.35
C LEU A 263 -6.98 1.00 2.86
N GLU A 264 -7.92 1.43 2.01
CA GLU A 264 -7.69 1.66 0.59
C GLU A 264 -6.66 2.78 0.34
N ARG A 265 -6.75 3.89 1.10
CA ARG A 265 -5.77 4.98 1.02
C ARG A 265 -4.38 4.49 1.38
N VAL A 266 -4.26 3.80 2.52
CA VAL A 266 -3.03 3.19 3.00
C VAL A 266 -2.47 2.22 1.98
N TYR A 267 -3.27 1.34 1.36
CA TYR A 267 -2.76 0.26 0.49
C TYR A 267 -2.80 0.53 -1.00
N PHE A 268 -3.39 1.61 -1.48
CA PHE A 268 -3.44 1.88 -2.93
C PHE A 268 -3.18 3.34 -3.28
N ASN A 269 -3.00 4.21 -2.27
CA ASN A 269 -2.93 5.66 -2.45
C ASN A 269 -4.11 6.20 -3.28
N ARG A 270 -5.30 5.65 -3.01
CA ARG A 270 -6.57 6.01 -3.65
C ARG A 270 -7.61 6.22 -2.57
N SER A 271 -8.51 7.16 -2.81
CA SER A 271 -9.60 7.47 -1.89
C SER A 271 -10.95 7.32 -2.60
N GLY A 272 -11.86 6.55 -2.00
CA GLY A 272 -13.30 6.73 -2.22
C GLY A 272 -13.98 5.73 -3.15
N ARG A 273 -13.67 4.42 -3.06
CA ARG A 273 -14.53 3.40 -3.70
C ARG A 273 -15.85 3.14 -2.98
N PHE A 274 -15.99 3.55 -1.71
CA PHE A 274 -17.15 3.23 -0.88
C PHE A 274 -17.83 4.45 -0.24
#